data_AF-A0A953P832-F1
#
_entry.id   AF-A0A953P832-F1
#
_cell.length_a   1.000
_cell.length_b   1.000
_cell.length_c   1.000
_cell.angle_alpha   90.00
_cell.angle_beta   90.00
_cell.angle_gamma   90.00
#
_symmetry.space_group_name_H-M   'P 1'
#
loop_
_entity.id
_entity.type
_entity.pdbx_description
1 polymer ?
#
loop_
_entity_poly.entity_id
_entity_poly.type
_entity_poly.pdbx_seq_one_letter_code
_entity_poly.pdbx_strand_id
1 'polypeptide(L)'
;MQRNHKLFSPVWWLVNLLLLCAVAALLCTSLWEFSVRSYLDGFSDAIVPDDAPAEQKVDYILAWMKSGPVHSALPSPGGFSQRNPEVTLNYQELLRICGTATNAFLNLARSSDLKSRRLLLLSPNRSAKHVVAEVLIDGRWVIADPAYHTLFRDASGQLLTRQQMKDPNIWRQATSVVPGYPSEYTYESFAHVRLGRLPLLGQNLRRILDFISPRWDELIDWSLILERESFAMLLLSIFAVVFLLALRILLGWYADCRLHVPRLHLRHLLFLAGHALFSRPETR
;
A
#
# COMPACT_ATOMS: atom_id res chain seq x y z
N MET A 1 -42.24 10.59 -33.26
CA MET A 1 -41.64 11.60 -32.36
C MET A 1 -40.21 11.17 -32.02
N GLN A 2 -39.22 11.55 -32.83
CA GLN A 2 -37.80 11.36 -32.52
C GLN A 2 -37.34 12.50 -31.62
N ARG A 3 -37.42 12.32 -30.30
CA ARG A 3 -36.79 13.25 -29.35
C ARG A 3 -35.28 13.07 -29.48
N ASN A 4 -34.61 14.14 -29.92
CA ASN A 4 -33.16 14.22 -30.08
C ASN A 4 -32.43 13.88 -28.76
N HIS A 5 -32.09 12.61 -28.55
CA HIS A 5 -31.24 12.18 -27.44
C HIS A 5 -29.74 12.40 -27.78
N LYS A 6 -29.41 13.59 -28.31
CA LYS A 6 -28.06 13.96 -28.77
C LYS A 6 -27.00 13.83 -27.66
N LEU A 7 -27.41 13.94 -26.40
CA LEU A 7 -26.52 13.82 -25.23
C LEU A 7 -26.37 12.39 -24.73
N PHE A 8 -27.34 11.49 -24.97
CA PHE A 8 -27.28 10.13 -24.43
C PHE A 8 -26.22 9.27 -25.12
N SER A 9 -26.17 9.32 -26.46
CA SER A 9 -25.19 8.57 -27.27
C SER A 9 -23.72 8.89 -26.89
N PRO A 10 -23.28 10.16 -26.84
CA PRO A 10 -21.89 10.46 -26.47
C PRO A 10 -21.58 10.07 -25.03
N VAL A 11 -22.53 10.24 -24.09
CA VAL A 11 -22.34 9.80 -22.69
C VAL A 11 -22.19 8.28 -22.58
N TRP A 12 -23.03 7.52 -23.29
CA TRP A 12 -22.94 6.07 -23.34
C TRP A 12 -21.59 5.60 -23.92
N TRP A 13 -21.15 6.18 -25.03
CA TRP A 13 -19.84 5.87 -25.61
C TRP A 13 -18.69 6.24 -24.68
N LEU A 14 -18.74 7.41 -24.04
CA LEU A 14 -17.74 7.86 -23.08
C LEU A 14 -17.62 6.88 -21.90
N VAL A 15 -18.74 6.46 -21.31
CA VAL A 15 -18.73 5.50 -20.19
C VAL A 15 -18.15 4.15 -20.62
N ASN A 16 -18.47 3.64 -21.81
CA ASN A 16 -17.89 2.40 -22.30
C ASN A 16 -16.38 2.53 -22.59
N LEU A 17 -15.93 3.66 -23.15
CA LEU A 17 -14.52 3.94 -23.38
C LEU A 17 -13.76 4.02 -22.06
N LEU A 18 -14.27 4.78 -21.09
CA LEU A 18 -13.68 4.89 -19.75
C LEU A 18 -13.65 3.53 -19.05
N LEU A 19 -14.70 2.72 -19.19
CA LEU A 19 -14.73 1.37 -18.63
C LEU A 19 -13.66 0.48 -19.25
N LEU A 20 -13.47 0.54 -20.57
CA LEU A 20 -12.41 -0.20 -21.25
C LEU A 20 -11.02 0.23 -20.74
N CYS A 21 -10.79 1.55 -20.63
CA CYS A 21 -9.54 2.09 -20.07
C CYS A 21 -9.33 1.65 -18.61
N ALA A 22 -10.39 1.65 -17.79
CA ALA A 22 -10.31 1.21 -16.40
C ALA A 22 -10.00 -0.30 -16.28
N VAL A 23 -10.56 -1.14 -17.16
CA VAL A 23 -10.23 -2.57 -17.22
C VAL A 23 -8.78 -2.80 -17.66
N ALA A 24 -8.31 -2.06 -18.67
CA ALA A 24 -6.91 -2.12 -19.09
C ALA A 24 -5.96 -1.68 -17.96
N ALA A 25 -6.29 -0.58 -17.27
CA ALA A 25 -5.54 -0.11 -16.11
C ALA A 25 -5.53 -1.14 -14.97
N LEU A 26 -6.67 -1.81 -14.71
CA LEU A 26 -6.77 -2.89 -13.73
C LEU A 26 -5.83 -4.05 -14.07
N LEU A 27 -5.78 -4.49 -15.33
CA LEU A 27 -4.85 -5.54 -15.76
C LEU A 27 -3.39 -5.11 -15.60
N CYS A 28 -3.04 -3.90 -16.05
CA CYS A 28 -1.67 -3.39 -15.93
C CYS A 28 -1.23 -3.25 -14.47
N THR A 29 -2.08 -2.70 -13.61
CA THR A 29 -1.78 -2.53 -12.17
C THR A 29 -1.75 -3.86 -11.43
N SER A 30 -2.54 -4.86 -11.86
CA SER A 30 -2.48 -6.21 -11.30
C SER A 30 -1.16 -6.90 -11.63
N LEU A 31 -0.70 -6.79 -12.89
CA LEU A 31 0.60 -7.30 -13.31
C LEU A 31 1.75 -6.58 -12.60
N TRP A 32 1.64 -5.26 -12.44
CA TRP A 32 2.62 -4.47 -11.73
C TRP A 32 2.71 -4.88 -10.25
N GLU A 33 1.59 -4.99 -9.54
CA GLU A 33 1.57 -5.44 -8.14
C GLU A 33 2.09 -6.86 -8.00
N PHE A 34 1.70 -7.77 -8.90
CA PHE A 34 2.24 -9.13 -8.91
C PHE A 34 3.75 -9.15 -9.09
N SER A 35 4.29 -8.37 -10.03
CA SER A 35 5.73 -8.28 -10.25
C SER A 35 6.46 -7.69 -9.05
N VAL A 36 5.91 -6.66 -8.41
CA VAL A 36 6.49 -6.03 -7.21
C VAL A 36 6.49 -7.02 -6.05
N ARG A 37 5.40 -7.75 -5.86
CA ARG A 37 5.29 -8.76 -4.80
C ARG A 37 6.29 -9.90 -5.01
N SER A 38 6.33 -10.50 -6.20
CA SER A 38 7.29 -11.57 -6.51
C SER A 38 8.75 -11.12 -6.35
N TYR A 39 9.06 -9.87 -6.69
CA TYR A 39 10.39 -9.31 -6.45
C TYR A 39 10.70 -9.19 -4.95
N LEU A 40 9.75 -8.68 -4.16
CA LEU A 40 9.93 -8.49 -2.72
C LEU A 40 9.98 -9.81 -1.95
N ASP A 41 9.21 -10.82 -2.38
CA ASP A 41 9.24 -12.17 -1.82
C ASP A 41 10.64 -12.76 -2.04
N GLY A 42 11.13 -12.82 -3.29
CA GLY A 42 12.48 -13.32 -3.56
C GLY A 42 13.61 -12.52 -2.92
N PHE A 43 13.41 -11.21 -2.70
CA PHE A 43 14.35 -10.38 -1.96
C PHE A 43 14.34 -10.65 -0.44
N SER A 44 13.15 -10.89 0.12
CA SER A 44 12.97 -11.27 1.52
C SER A 44 13.58 -12.63 1.81
N ASP A 45 13.38 -13.63 0.95
CA ASP A 45 13.91 -15.00 1.11
C ASP A 45 15.45 -15.02 1.16
N ALA A 46 16.09 -14.03 0.51
CA ALA A 46 17.55 -13.86 0.56
C ALA A 46 18.06 -13.29 1.89
N ILE A 47 17.20 -12.67 2.68
CA ILE A 47 17.54 -11.98 3.94
C ILE A 47 17.06 -12.77 5.15
N VAL A 48 15.87 -13.35 5.06
CA VAL A 48 15.13 -13.93 6.18
C VAL A 48 14.88 -15.42 5.89
N PRO A 49 15.33 -16.34 6.77
CA PRO A 49 14.95 -17.74 6.65
C PRO A 49 13.44 -17.94 6.84
N ASP A 50 12.82 -18.73 5.97
CA ASP A 50 11.38 -18.96 5.96
C ASP A 50 10.86 -19.57 7.27
N ASP A 51 11.65 -20.47 7.85
CA ASP A 51 11.33 -21.25 9.06
C ASP A 51 11.66 -20.51 10.37
N ALA A 52 12.25 -19.31 10.29
CA ALA A 52 12.59 -18.54 11.47
C ALA A 52 11.33 -18.07 12.24
N PRO A 53 11.34 -18.10 13.59
CA PRO A 53 10.30 -17.47 14.40
C PRO A 53 10.15 -15.98 14.10
N ALA A 54 8.95 -15.43 14.33
CA ALA A 54 8.62 -14.04 13.99
C ALA A 54 9.60 -13.00 14.57
N GLU A 55 10.05 -13.19 15.82
CA GLU A 55 11.05 -12.32 16.46
C GLU A 55 12.41 -12.38 15.75
N GLN A 56 12.88 -13.59 15.41
CA GLN A 56 14.13 -13.76 14.68
C GLN A 56 14.04 -13.18 13.27
N LYS A 57 12.89 -13.30 12.59
CA LYS A 57 12.66 -12.64 11.30
C LYS A 57 12.85 -11.13 11.39
N VAL A 58 12.33 -10.49 12.45
CA VAL A 58 12.54 -9.05 12.69
C VAL A 58 14.02 -8.75 12.92
N ASP A 59 14.71 -9.55 13.74
CA ASP A 59 16.14 -9.35 14.02
C ASP A 59 17.01 -9.50 12.76
N TYR A 60 16.71 -10.47 11.87
CA TYR A 60 17.38 -10.62 10.58
C TYR A 60 17.20 -9.39 9.69
N ILE A 61 15.97 -8.86 9.58
CA ILE A 61 15.69 -7.65 8.81
C ILE A 61 16.46 -6.45 9.38
N LEU A 62 16.40 -6.23 10.69
CA LEU A 62 17.09 -5.11 11.34
C LEU A 62 18.62 -5.24 11.22
N ALA A 63 19.16 -6.45 11.34
CA ALA A 63 20.58 -6.72 11.15
C ALA A 63 21.02 -6.42 9.71
N TRP A 64 20.25 -6.86 8.71
CA TRP A 64 20.52 -6.56 7.30
C TRP A 64 20.42 -5.06 6.99
N MET A 65 19.45 -4.36 7.57
CA MET A 65 19.36 -2.90 7.43
C MET A 65 20.57 -2.19 8.04
N LYS A 66 21.12 -2.71 9.14
CA LYS A 66 22.31 -2.18 9.80
C LYS A 66 23.60 -2.42 9.00
N SER A 67 23.79 -3.63 8.46
CA SER A 67 25.04 -4.03 7.78
C SER A 67 25.03 -3.82 6.27
N GLY A 68 23.84 -3.72 5.66
CA GLY A 68 23.67 -3.79 4.20
C GLY A 68 23.92 -5.19 3.63
N PRO A 69 23.85 -5.35 2.30
CA PRO A 69 24.15 -6.61 1.63
C PRO A 69 25.62 -7.00 1.78
N VAL A 70 25.88 -8.29 2.02
CA VAL A 70 27.22 -8.86 2.30
C VAL A 70 28.27 -8.57 1.20
N HIS A 71 27.84 -8.22 -0.02
CA HIS A 71 28.72 -8.00 -1.17
C HIS A 71 29.40 -6.62 -1.26
N SER A 72 29.23 -5.72 -0.28
CA SER A 72 29.90 -4.39 -0.30
C SER A 72 31.41 -4.43 -0.02
N ALA A 73 32.04 -5.61 0.10
CA ALA A 73 33.45 -5.77 0.49
C ALA A 73 34.41 -6.21 -0.64
N LEU A 74 34.06 -6.05 -1.91
CA LEU A 74 35.05 -6.18 -2.99
C LEU A 74 35.57 -4.79 -3.37
N PRO A 75 36.87 -4.47 -3.17
CA PRO A 75 37.46 -3.29 -3.78
C PRO A 75 37.32 -3.45 -5.28
N SER A 76 36.56 -2.57 -5.92
CA SER A 76 36.38 -2.59 -7.38
C SER A 76 37.76 -2.54 -8.05
N PRO A 77 38.18 -3.57 -8.79
CA PRO A 77 39.30 -3.43 -9.70
C PRO A 77 38.88 -2.38 -10.72
N GLY A 78 39.72 -1.37 -10.93
CA GLY A 78 39.39 -0.21 -11.76
C GLY A 78 38.77 -0.58 -13.11
N GLY A 79 37.65 0.04 -13.41
CA GLY A 79 37.02 0.00 -14.73
C GLY A 79 35.59 -0.52 -14.72
N PHE A 80 34.67 0.37 -15.09
CA PHE A 80 33.24 0.13 -15.42
C PHE A 80 32.31 -0.07 -14.21
N SER A 81 31.23 0.68 -13.99
CA SER A 81 30.43 1.57 -14.84
C SER A 81 29.92 2.74 -14.01
N GLN A 82 30.00 3.95 -14.55
CA GLN A 82 29.46 5.17 -13.98
C GLN A 82 27.93 5.10 -14.06
N ARG A 83 27.29 4.34 -13.15
CA ARG A 83 25.85 4.49 -12.94
C ARG A 83 25.62 5.91 -12.43
N ASN A 84 24.66 6.59 -13.06
CA ASN A 84 24.29 7.96 -12.74
C ASN A 84 24.00 8.07 -11.22
N PRO A 85 24.72 8.92 -10.46
CA PRO A 85 24.56 9.01 -9.00
C PRO A 85 23.17 9.49 -8.57
N GLU A 86 22.40 10.10 -9.47
CA GLU A 86 20.99 10.46 -9.23
C GLU A 86 20.04 9.24 -9.21
N VAL A 87 20.46 8.11 -9.83
CA VAL A 87 19.69 6.86 -9.90
C VAL A 87 20.25 5.81 -8.93
N THR A 88 21.50 5.96 -8.50
CA THR A 88 22.11 5.09 -7.49
C THR A 88 21.75 5.62 -6.11
N LEU A 89 20.47 5.44 -5.76
CA LEU A 89 19.92 5.58 -4.41
C LEU A 89 20.94 5.10 -3.38
N ASN A 90 21.60 6.04 -2.70
CA ASN A 90 22.58 5.73 -1.66
C ASN A 90 21.82 5.05 -0.52
N TYR A 91 21.87 3.72 -0.54
CA TYR A 91 21.10 2.84 0.34
C TYR A 91 21.24 3.24 1.82
N GLN A 92 22.43 3.70 2.21
CA GLN A 92 22.69 4.18 3.57
C GLN A 92 22.02 5.53 3.89
N GLU A 93 21.88 6.44 2.93
CA GLU A 93 21.20 7.73 3.14
C GLU A 93 19.67 7.57 3.18
N LEU A 94 19.11 6.62 2.43
CA LEU A 94 17.68 6.31 2.46
C LEU A 94 17.27 5.67 3.77
N LEU A 95 18.09 4.76 4.32
CA LEU A 95 17.86 4.17 5.63
C LEU A 95 18.07 5.14 6.80
N ARG A 96 18.74 6.27 6.58
CA ARG A 96 18.85 7.34 7.59
C ARG A 96 17.57 8.15 7.75
N ILE A 97 16.69 8.17 6.75
CA ILE A 97 15.40 8.84 6.84
C ILE A 97 14.40 7.87 7.46
N CYS A 98 13.92 8.18 8.66
CA CYS A 98 13.05 7.29 9.45
C CYS A 98 11.82 6.79 8.70
N GLY A 99 11.21 7.63 7.85
CA GLY A 99 10.08 7.24 7.01
C GLY A 99 10.45 6.17 5.98
N THR A 100 11.56 6.35 5.26
CA THR A 100 12.02 5.43 4.22
C THR A 100 12.55 4.13 4.80
N ALA A 101 13.31 4.20 5.91
CA ALA A 101 13.76 3.03 6.66
C ALA A 101 12.58 2.18 7.13
N THR A 102 11.57 2.82 7.73
CA THR A 102 10.36 2.12 8.16
C THR A 102 9.64 1.47 6.99
N ASN A 103 9.63 2.07 5.80
CA ASN A 103 8.99 1.48 4.62
C ASN A 103 9.71 0.24 4.11
N ALA A 104 11.04 0.31 4.03
CA ALA A 104 11.85 -0.83 3.65
C ALA A 104 11.61 -1.99 4.63
N PHE A 105 11.62 -1.70 5.94
CA PHE A 105 11.31 -2.67 6.98
C PHE A 105 9.91 -3.28 6.82
N LEU A 106 8.87 -2.47 6.64
CA LEU A 106 7.49 -2.96 6.50
C LEU A 106 7.31 -3.81 5.25
N ASN A 107 7.97 -3.48 4.14
CA ASN A 107 7.93 -4.30 2.93
C ASN A 107 8.61 -5.65 3.14
N LEU A 108 9.78 -5.67 3.76
CA LEU A 108 10.48 -6.92 4.11
C LEU A 108 9.65 -7.76 5.08
N ALA A 109 9.22 -7.16 6.19
CA ALA A 109 8.43 -7.84 7.20
C ALA A 109 7.17 -8.49 6.61
N ARG A 110 6.42 -7.79 5.75
CA ARG A 110 5.23 -8.34 5.08
C ARG A 110 5.56 -9.48 4.13
N SER A 111 6.69 -9.38 3.42
CA SER A 111 7.13 -10.42 2.48
C SER A 111 7.64 -11.66 3.22
N SER A 112 8.12 -11.50 4.46
CA SER A 112 8.44 -12.61 5.38
C SER A 112 7.25 -13.09 6.23
N ASP A 113 6.01 -12.83 5.79
CA ASP A 113 4.73 -13.19 6.45
C ASP A 113 4.48 -12.56 7.83
N LEU A 114 5.17 -11.47 8.18
CA LEU A 114 4.91 -10.74 9.42
C LEU A 114 3.78 -9.72 9.24
N LYS A 115 2.82 -9.73 10.17
CA LYS A 115 1.85 -8.64 10.28
C LYS A 115 2.55 -7.42 10.86
N SER A 116 2.69 -6.37 10.06
CA SER A 116 3.38 -5.15 10.44
C SER A 116 2.59 -3.92 9.99
N ARG A 117 2.75 -2.82 10.74
CA ARG A 117 2.10 -1.54 10.42
C ARG A 117 2.96 -0.37 10.89
N ARG A 118 2.80 0.77 10.23
CA ARG A 118 3.52 1.99 10.59
C ARG A 118 2.91 2.67 11.84
N LEU A 119 3.77 3.23 12.68
CA LEU A 119 3.40 4.14 13.76
C LEU A 119 4.16 5.48 13.62
N LEU A 120 3.42 6.58 13.49
CA LEU A 120 3.98 7.94 13.48
C LEU A 120 4.03 8.46 14.92
N LEU A 121 5.20 8.85 15.38
CA LEU A 121 5.33 9.60 16.63
C LEU A 121 5.08 11.07 16.32
N LEU A 122 4.25 11.72 17.13
CA LEU A 122 3.84 13.10 16.91
C LEU A 122 4.48 14.05 17.92
N SER A 123 4.79 15.25 17.46
CA SER A 123 5.13 16.38 18.31
C SER A 123 3.85 17.01 18.91
N PRO A 124 3.96 17.93 19.89
CA PRO A 124 2.81 18.64 20.44
C PRO A 124 1.98 19.39 19.39
N ASN A 125 2.61 19.86 18.30
CA ASN A 125 1.92 20.54 17.20
C ASN A 125 1.28 19.56 16.18
N ARG A 126 1.27 18.26 16.49
CA ARG A 126 0.76 17.16 15.63
C ARG A 126 1.53 16.96 14.32
N SER A 127 2.74 17.49 14.19
CA SER A 127 3.67 17.08 13.14
C SER A 127 4.28 15.71 13.47
N ALA A 128 4.56 14.90 12.45
CA ALA A 128 5.32 13.67 12.65
C ALA A 128 6.78 14.04 12.93
N LYS A 129 7.29 13.64 14.10
CA LYS A 129 8.70 13.82 14.51
C LYS A 129 9.56 12.60 14.18
N HIS A 130 8.96 11.41 14.27
CA HIS A 130 9.62 10.15 13.96
C HIS A 130 8.64 9.11 13.46
N VAL A 131 9.14 8.06 12.82
CA VAL A 131 8.36 6.97 12.26
C VAL A 131 9.00 5.66 12.70
N VAL A 132 8.17 4.79 13.30
CA VAL A 132 8.56 3.44 13.76
C VAL A 132 7.60 2.40 13.20
N ALA A 133 7.92 1.12 13.39
CA ALA A 133 7.07 0.01 13.00
C ALA A 133 6.48 -0.69 14.23
N GLU A 134 5.23 -1.13 14.12
CA GLU A 134 4.62 -2.12 15.00
C GLU A 134 4.59 -3.46 14.26
N VAL A 135 5.05 -4.53 14.92
CA VAL A 135 4.99 -5.91 14.40
C VAL A 135 4.17 -6.77 15.37
N LEU A 136 3.30 -7.62 14.84
CA LEU A 136 2.52 -8.54 15.67
C LEU A 136 3.35 -9.80 15.97
N ILE A 137 3.78 -9.95 17.21
CA ILE A 137 4.52 -11.11 17.72
C ILE A 137 3.78 -11.64 18.94
N ASP A 138 3.46 -12.94 18.97
CA ASP A 138 2.73 -13.59 20.06
C ASP A 138 1.43 -12.87 20.47
N GLY A 139 0.69 -12.37 19.47
CA GLY A 139 -0.56 -11.62 19.68
C GLY A 139 -0.40 -10.20 20.21
N ARG A 140 0.84 -9.69 20.33
CA ARG A 140 1.17 -8.34 20.80
C ARG A 140 1.79 -7.49 19.71
N TRP A 141 1.34 -6.24 19.59
CA TRP A 141 1.98 -5.25 18.73
C TRP A 141 3.21 -4.68 19.43
N VAL A 142 4.38 -5.20 19.05
CA VAL A 142 5.67 -4.80 19.60
C VAL A 142 6.34 -3.75 18.71
N ILE A 143 7.20 -2.92 19.29
CA ILE A 143 7.79 -1.77 18.60
C ILE A 143 9.18 -2.11 18.07
N ALA A 144 9.34 -1.98 16.76
CA ALA A 144 10.63 -1.97 16.08
C ALA A 144 10.92 -0.55 15.57
N ASP A 145 12.16 -0.09 15.72
CA ASP A 145 12.64 1.16 15.15
C ASP A 145 13.72 0.87 14.10
N PRO A 146 13.33 0.86 12.81
CA PRO A 146 14.25 0.49 11.74
C PRO A 146 15.35 1.53 11.49
N ALA A 147 15.15 2.79 11.87
CA ALA A 147 16.17 3.83 11.73
C ALA A 147 17.33 3.64 12.72
N TYR A 148 17.02 3.06 13.89
CA TYR A 148 17.99 2.73 14.92
C TYR A 148 18.32 1.23 14.97
N HIS A 149 17.78 0.45 14.03
CA HIS A 149 18.00 -0.99 13.89
C HIS A 149 17.73 -1.75 15.21
N THR A 150 16.66 -1.37 15.92
CA THR A 150 16.40 -1.89 17.27
C THR A 150 14.98 -2.41 17.40
N LEU A 151 14.85 -3.48 18.17
CA LEU A 151 13.60 -4.04 18.63
C LEU A 151 13.53 -3.77 20.14
N PHE A 152 12.56 -2.97 20.59
CA PHE A 152 12.57 -2.47 21.96
C PHE A 152 12.22 -3.57 22.97
N ARG A 153 13.03 -3.66 24.03
CA ARG A 153 12.87 -4.61 25.12
C ARG A 153 12.94 -3.89 26.46
N ASP A 154 12.26 -4.43 27.46
CA ASP A 154 12.48 -4.03 28.85
C ASP A 154 13.74 -4.69 29.43
N ALA A 155 14.05 -4.38 30.71
CA ALA A 155 15.19 -4.99 31.40
C ALA A 155 15.08 -6.51 31.60
N SER A 156 13.89 -7.09 31.47
CA SER A 156 13.70 -8.54 31.53
C SER A 156 13.90 -9.22 30.16
N GLY A 157 14.12 -8.43 29.10
CA GLY A 157 14.23 -8.92 27.73
C GLY A 157 12.89 -9.04 27.01
N GLN A 158 11.77 -8.67 27.65
CA GLN A 158 10.44 -8.75 27.05
C GLN A 158 10.25 -7.63 26.02
N LEU A 159 9.69 -7.99 24.86
CA LEU A 159 9.35 -7.06 23.79
C LEU A 159 8.31 -6.02 24.22
N LEU A 160 8.60 -4.75 23.96
CA LEU A 160 7.78 -3.63 24.40
C LEU A 160 6.70 -3.26 23.38
N THR A 161 5.50 -3.03 23.88
CA THR A 161 4.38 -2.51 23.10
C THR A 161 4.31 -0.99 23.18
N ARG A 162 3.62 -0.35 22.23
CA ARG A 162 3.34 1.09 22.25
C ARG A 162 2.76 1.56 23.58
N GLN A 163 1.86 0.79 24.19
CA GLN A 163 1.19 1.18 25.43
C GLN A 163 2.16 1.17 26.62
N GLN A 164 3.12 0.24 26.65
CA GLN A 164 4.18 0.21 27.66
C GLN A 164 5.18 1.35 27.45
N MET A 165 5.52 1.66 26.18
CA MET A 165 6.42 2.77 25.81
C MET A 165 5.87 4.16 26.14
N LYS A 166 4.60 4.29 26.56
CA LYS A 166 4.06 5.53 27.10
C LYS A 166 4.55 5.86 28.51
N ASP A 167 4.95 4.85 29.29
CA ASP A 167 5.53 5.09 30.60
C ASP A 167 6.93 5.69 30.42
N PRO A 168 7.19 6.93 30.91
CA PRO A 168 8.48 7.58 30.74
C PRO A 168 9.65 6.82 31.37
N ASN A 169 9.41 5.97 32.38
CA ASN A 169 10.46 5.15 33.00
C ASN A 169 10.83 3.98 32.10
N ILE A 170 9.84 3.26 31.57
CA ILE A 170 10.04 2.15 30.63
C ILE A 170 10.70 2.67 29.35
N TRP A 171 10.21 3.79 28.80
CA TRP A 171 10.80 4.40 27.62
C TRP A 171 12.27 4.77 27.84
N ARG A 172 12.60 5.49 28.93
CA ARG A 172 14.01 5.86 29.24
C ARG A 172 14.92 4.65 29.35
N GLN A 173 14.45 3.59 30.01
CA GLN A 173 15.19 2.34 30.17
C GLN A 173 15.40 1.65 28.82
N ALA A 174 14.36 1.57 27.99
CA ALA A 174 14.43 0.93 26.68
C ALA A 174 15.31 1.73 25.69
N THR A 175 15.33 3.06 25.78
CA THR A 175 16.12 3.90 24.88
C THR A 175 17.56 4.11 25.35
N SER A 176 17.88 3.92 26.64
CA SER A 176 19.25 4.13 27.15
C SER A 176 20.28 3.18 26.56
N VAL A 177 19.85 2.02 26.07
CA VAL A 177 20.70 1.04 25.40
C VAL A 177 20.94 1.37 23.91
N VAL A 178 20.20 2.35 23.36
CA VAL A 178 20.27 2.74 21.95
C VAL A 178 21.15 3.99 21.82
N PRO A 179 22.34 3.91 21.20
CA PRO A 179 23.25 5.04 21.10
C PRO A 179 22.62 6.22 20.34
N GLY A 180 22.60 7.39 20.96
CA GLY A 180 22.14 8.64 20.32
C GLY A 180 20.64 8.70 20.04
N TYR A 181 19.81 7.94 20.76
CA TYR A 181 18.35 8.02 20.61
C TYR A 181 17.81 9.39 21.09
N PRO A 182 17.13 10.19 20.24
CA PRO A 182 16.64 11.51 20.61
C PRO A 182 15.57 11.45 21.69
N SER A 183 15.70 12.29 22.71
CA SER A 183 14.76 12.32 23.83
C SER A 183 13.37 12.82 23.43
N GLU A 184 13.28 13.52 22.30
CA GLU A 184 12.02 13.99 21.74
C GLU A 184 11.17 12.85 21.13
N TYR A 185 11.73 11.67 20.83
CA TYR A 185 11.00 10.54 20.23
C TYR A 185 10.19 9.73 21.26
N THR A 186 9.35 10.43 22.01
CA THR A 186 8.42 9.87 23.00
C THR A 186 7.12 9.35 22.36
N TYR A 187 6.45 8.42 23.05
CA TYR A 187 5.21 7.74 22.61
C TYR A 187 3.92 8.37 23.18
N GLU A 188 4.01 9.59 23.71
CA GLU A 188 2.89 10.32 24.30
C GLU A 188 1.74 10.54 23.32
N SER A 189 2.08 10.91 22.08
CA SER A 189 1.13 11.15 20.99
C SER A 189 1.60 10.46 19.72
N PHE A 190 0.68 9.75 19.06
CA PHE A 190 0.97 8.97 17.86
C PHE A 190 -0.22 8.95 16.89
N ALA A 191 0.02 8.51 15.67
CA ALA A 191 -1.00 8.20 14.66
C ALA A 191 -0.50 7.14 13.68
N HIS A 192 -1.40 6.35 13.08
CA HIS A 192 -1.02 5.44 11.99
C HIS A 192 -1.06 6.12 10.61
N VAL A 193 -1.87 7.20 10.48
CA VAL A 193 -2.06 7.93 9.21
C VAL A 193 -1.78 9.41 9.36
N ARG A 194 -0.99 9.97 8.44
CA ARG A 194 -0.69 11.41 8.38
C ARG A 194 -1.81 12.18 7.66
N LEU A 195 -3.00 12.25 8.25
CA LEU A 195 -4.12 13.03 7.70
C LEU A 195 -3.87 14.54 7.65
N GLY A 196 -2.93 15.05 8.46
CA GLY A 196 -2.60 16.48 8.55
C GLY A 196 -1.96 17.08 7.29
N ARG A 197 -1.62 16.28 6.27
CA ARG A 197 -1.14 16.78 4.98
C ARG A 197 -2.26 17.27 4.06
N LEU A 198 -3.53 17.05 4.42
CA LEU A 198 -4.69 17.57 3.71
C LEU A 198 -5.09 18.92 4.35
N PRO A 199 -4.65 20.07 3.81
CA PRO A 199 -4.69 21.36 4.50
C PRO A 199 -6.10 21.86 4.85
N LEU A 200 -7.15 21.35 4.18
CA LEU A 200 -8.53 21.82 4.38
C LEU A 200 -9.49 20.76 4.95
N LEU A 201 -9.23 19.46 4.74
CA LEU A 201 -10.13 18.38 5.19
C LEU A 201 -9.56 17.50 6.30
N GLY A 202 -8.24 17.50 6.54
CA GLY A 202 -7.60 16.47 7.37
C GLY A 202 -8.14 16.38 8.80
N GLN A 203 -8.36 17.53 9.46
CA GLN A 203 -8.83 17.55 10.84
C GLN A 203 -10.31 17.21 10.99
N ASN A 204 -11.16 17.72 10.09
CA ASN A 204 -12.59 17.43 10.11
C ASN A 204 -12.87 15.98 9.71
N LEU A 205 -12.14 15.47 8.72
CA LEU A 205 -12.23 14.07 8.31
C LEU A 205 -11.81 13.13 9.45
N ARG A 206 -10.72 13.45 10.17
CA ARG A 206 -10.33 12.66 11.36
C ARG A 206 -11.44 12.62 12.41
N ARG A 207 -12.06 13.77 12.73
CA ARG A 207 -13.18 13.80 13.71
C ARG A 207 -14.38 12.98 13.25
N ILE A 208 -14.73 13.05 11.96
CA ILE A 208 -15.85 12.28 11.41
C ILE A 208 -15.54 10.78 11.47
N LEU A 209 -14.33 10.38 11.08
CA LEU A 209 -13.91 8.98 11.12
C LEU A 209 -13.83 8.45 12.57
N ASP A 210 -13.28 9.23 13.49
CA ASP A 210 -13.22 8.90 14.92
C ASP A 210 -14.63 8.78 15.53
N PHE A 211 -15.61 9.54 15.02
CA PHE A 211 -17.02 9.44 15.43
C PHE A 211 -17.70 8.18 14.89
N ILE A 212 -17.47 7.83 13.62
CA ILE A 212 -18.08 6.66 12.99
C ILE A 212 -17.49 5.36 13.53
N SER A 213 -16.17 5.31 13.69
CA SER A 213 -15.46 4.12 14.17
C SER A 213 -14.22 4.53 14.95
N PRO A 214 -14.28 4.57 16.29
CA PRO A 214 -13.10 4.80 17.09
C PRO A 214 -12.07 3.70 16.81
N ARG A 215 -10.82 4.09 16.54
CA ARG A 215 -9.69 3.21 16.13
C ARG A 215 -9.73 2.73 14.68
N TRP A 216 -10.48 3.41 13.78
CA TRP A 216 -10.44 3.15 12.35
C TRP A 216 -9.01 3.15 11.76
N ASP A 217 -8.10 3.93 12.35
CA ASP A 217 -6.71 4.04 11.96
C ASP A 217 -5.89 2.78 12.31
N GLU A 218 -6.34 1.96 13.25
CA GLU A 218 -5.71 0.70 13.65
C GLU A 218 -6.28 -0.52 12.90
N LEU A 219 -7.47 -0.40 12.31
CA LEU A 219 -8.19 -1.51 11.67
C LEU A 219 -7.67 -1.84 10.26
N ILE A 220 -7.10 -0.86 9.57
CA ILE A 220 -6.67 -0.98 8.18
C ILE A 220 -5.15 -0.79 8.13
N ASP A 221 -4.44 -1.63 7.37
CA ASP A 221 -3.03 -1.42 7.08
C ASP A 221 -2.86 -0.29 6.07
N TRP A 222 -2.98 0.94 6.58
CA TRP A 222 -2.84 2.16 5.79
C TRP A 222 -1.46 2.30 5.15
N SER A 223 -0.42 1.69 5.73
CA SER A 223 0.92 1.70 5.12
C SER A 223 0.93 0.94 3.80
N LEU A 224 0.20 -0.18 3.68
CA LEU A 224 0.11 -0.89 2.41
C LEU A 224 -0.59 -0.04 1.33
N ILE A 225 -1.70 0.63 1.70
CA ILE A 225 -2.50 1.45 0.77
C ILE A 225 -1.76 2.73 0.37
N LEU A 226 -1.10 3.41 1.31
CA LEU A 226 -0.53 4.73 1.07
C LEU A 226 0.88 4.70 0.48
N GLU A 227 1.61 3.60 0.68
CA GLU A 227 3.04 3.57 0.36
C GLU A 227 3.41 2.61 -0.75
N ARG A 228 2.61 1.57 -0.96
CA ARG A 228 2.77 0.71 -2.12
C ARG A 228 1.95 1.28 -3.27
N GLU A 229 2.58 2.11 -4.09
CA GLU A 229 1.94 2.77 -5.24
C GLU A 229 1.22 1.79 -6.16
N SER A 230 1.82 0.62 -6.42
CA SER A 230 1.22 -0.44 -7.23
C SER A 230 -0.10 -0.93 -6.64
N PHE A 231 -0.17 -1.14 -5.32
CA PHE A 231 -1.38 -1.57 -4.63
C PHE A 231 -2.45 -0.46 -4.57
N ALA A 232 -2.03 0.79 -4.36
CA ALA A 232 -2.92 1.95 -4.38
C ALA A 232 -3.59 2.11 -5.75
N MET A 233 -2.81 2.01 -6.83
CA MET A 233 -3.29 2.10 -8.20
C MET A 233 -4.17 0.90 -8.58
N LEU A 234 -3.87 -0.29 -8.05
CA LEU A 234 -4.72 -1.47 -8.18
C LEU A 234 -6.10 -1.24 -7.53
N LEU A 235 -6.13 -0.78 -6.28
CA LEU A 235 -7.38 -0.45 -5.59
C LEU A 235 -8.19 0.62 -6.34
N LEU A 236 -7.53 1.69 -6.77
CA LEU A 236 -8.18 2.76 -7.55
C LEU A 236 -8.79 2.21 -8.86
N SER A 237 -8.06 1.33 -9.54
CA SER A 237 -8.54 0.69 -10.78
C SER A 237 -9.75 -0.22 -10.51
N ILE A 238 -9.73 -0.99 -9.43
CA ILE A 238 -10.89 -1.81 -8.99
C ILE A 238 -12.10 -0.91 -8.74
N PHE A 239 -11.95 0.16 -7.96
CA PHE A 239 -13.03 1.10 -7.67
C PHE A 239 -13.57 1.77 -8.95
N ALA A 240 -12.69 2.18 -9.86
CA ALA A 240 -13.09 2.77 -11.13
C ALA A 240 -13.90 1.79 -11.99
N VAL A 241 -13.47 0.52 -12.08
CA VAL A 241 -14.22 -0.53 -12.80
C VAL A 241 -15.60 -0.74 -12.18
N VAL A 242 -15.68 -0.91 -10.86
CA VAL A 242 -16.96 -1.12 -10.16
C VAL A 242 -17.90 0.08 -10.37
N PHE A 243 -17.39 1.30 -10.20
CA PHE A 243 -18.15 2.52 -10.40
C PHE A 243 -18.66 2.67 -11.84
N LEU A 244 -17.80 2.45 -12.84
CA LEU A 244 -18.17 2.57 -14.25
C LEU A 244 -19.12 1.45 -14.69
N LEU A 245 -19.01 0.24 -14.13
CA LEU A 245 -19.98 -0.83 -14.33
C LEU A 245 -21.35 -0.46 -13.75
N ALA A 246 -21.39 0.07 -12.52
CA ALA A 246 -22.63 0.53 -11.92
C ALA A 246 -23.26 1.67 -12.75
N LEU A 247 -22.46 2.65 -13.19
CA LEU A 247 -22.92 3.74 -14.05
C LEU A 247 -23.44 3.21 -15.40
N ARG A 248 -22.77 2.23 -16.01
CA ARG A 248 -23.23 1.59 -17.24
C ARG A 248 -24.57 0.87 -17.06
N ILE A 249 -24.75 0.15 -15.95
CA ILE A 249 -26.03 -0.51 -15.62
C ILE A 249 -27.13 0.53 -15.44
N LEU A 250 -26.87 1.61 -14.71
CA LEU A 250 -27.82 2.71 -14.49
C LEU A 250 -28.20 3.42 -15.79
N LEU A 251 -27.22 3.72 -16.66
CA LEU A 251 -27.48 4.32 -17.97
C LEU A 251 -28.31 3.39 -18.86
N GLY A 252 -28.04 2.09 -18.80
CA GLY A 252 -28.84 1.10 -19.50
C GLY A 252 -30.27 1.10 -18.98
N TRP A 253 -30.45 1.02 -17.66
CA TRP A 253 -31.77 1.05 -17.03
C TRP A 253 -32.54 2.33 -17.41
N TYR A 254 -31.86 3.48 -17.42
CA TYR A 254 -32.44 4.75 -17.86
C TYR A 254 -32.86 4.71 -19.34
N ALA A 255 -32.04 4.12 -20.22
CA ALA A 255 -32.36 3.96 -21.63
C ALA A 255 -33.64 3.14 -21.84
N ASP A 256 -33.79 2.04 -21.10
CA ASP A 256 -34.93 1.13 -21.21
C ASP A 256 -36.20 1.75 -20.62
N CYS A 257 -36.13 2.29 -19.40
CA CYS A 257 -37.32 2.76 -18.68
C CYS A 257 -37.80 4.15 -19.09
N ARG A 258 -36.90 5.04 -19.53
CA ARG A 258 -37.25 6.44 -19.84
C ARG A 258 -37.17 6.76 -21.33
N LEU A 259 -36.16 6.27 -22.02
CA LEU A 259 -35.90 6.65 -23.42
C LEU A 259 -36.51 5.67 -24.43
N HIS A 260 -36.99 4.50 -23.98
CA HIS A 260 -37.52 3.42 -24.84
C HIS A 260 -36.57 3.10 -26.01
N VAL A 261 -35.27 3.28 -25.81
CA VAL A 261 -34.28 2.97 -26.86
C VAL A 261 -34.11 1.45 -26.85
N PRO A 262 -34.46 0.74 -27.93
CA PRO A 262 -34.27 -0.70 -27.98
C PRO A 262 -32.77 -0.99 -27.90
N ARG A 263 -32.33 -1.66 -26.83
CA ARG A 263 -30.97 -2.20 -26.78
C ARG A 263 -30.84 -3.23 -27.88
N LEU A 264 -30.01 -2.95 -28.88
CA LEU A 264 -29.54 -3.97 -29.81
C LEU A 264 -28.82 -5.03 -28.97
N HIS A 265 -29.51 -6.14 -28.71
CA HIS A 265 -28.95 -7.26 -28.00
C HIS A 265 -27.86 -7.83 -28.89
N LEU A 266 -26.60 -7.55 -28.55
CA LEU A 266 -25.43 -8.05 -29.28
C LEU A 266 -25.47 -9.59 -29.44
N ARG A 267 -26.09 -10.27 -28.47
CA ARG A 267 -26.43 -11.71 -28.54
C ARG A 267 -27.40 -12.06 -29.67
N HIS A 268 -28.41 -11.23 -29.93
CA HIS A 268 -29.37 -11.42 -31.02
C HIS A 268 -28.73 -11.15 -32.39
N LEU A 269 -27.81 -10.19 -32.49
CA LEU A 269 -27.04 -9.93 -33.70
C LEU A 269 -26.01 -11.03 -33.98
N LEU A 270 -25.32 -11.54 -32.95
CA LEU A 270 -24.43 -12.70 -33.06
C LEU A 270 -25.20 -13.98 -33.42
N PHE A 271 -26.40 -14.15 -32.86
CA PHE A 271 -27.28 -15.27 -33.21
C PHE A 271 -27.76 -15.20 -34.66
N LEU A 272 -28.19 -14.02 -35.14
CA LEU A 272 -28.57 -13.80 -36.54
C LEU A 272 -27.38 -13.96 -37.50
N ALA A 273 -26.20 -13.44 -37.16
CA ALA A 273 -24.99 -13.60 -37.96
C ALA A 273 -24.55 -15.08 -38.03
N GLY A 274 -24.64 -15.79 -36.91
CA GLY A 274 -24.41 -17.24 -36.87
C GLY A 274 -25.42 -17.98 -37.75
N HIS A 275 -26.70 -17.66 -37.64
CA HIS A 275 -27.75 -18.31 -38.43
C HIS A 275 -27.57 -18.06 -39.95
N ALA A 276 -27.16 -16.86 -40.34
CA ALA A 276 -26.87 -16.51 -41.73
C ALA A 276 -25.64 -17.24 -42.29
N LEU A 277 -24.64 -17.55 -41.46
CA LEU A 277 -23.45 -18.33 -41.85
C LEU A 277 -23.74 -19.83 -42.03
N PHE A 278 -24.73 -20.37 -41.29
CA PHE A 278 -25.09 -21.79 -41.34
C PHE A 278 -26.26 -22.12 -42.27
N SER A 279 -27.05 -21.13 -42.69
CA SER A 279 -28.00 -21.30 -43.79
C SER A 279 -27.24 -21.37 -45.12
N ARG A 280 -27.05 -22.59 -45.64
CA ARG A 280 -26.55 -22.81 -47.01
C ARG A 280 -27.43 -22.06 -48.01
N PRO A 281 -26.86 -21.36 -49.01
CA PRO A 281 -27.67 -20.86 -50.11
C PRO A 281 -28.21 -22.07 -50.88
N GLU A 282 -29.53 -22.17 -51.00
CA GLU A 282 -30.16 -23.11 -51.93
C GLU A 282 -29.79 -22.66 -53.35
N THR A 283 -28.81 -23.33 -53.93
CA THR A 283 -28.49 -23.22 -55.36
C THR A 283 -29.64 -23.88 -56.12
N ARG A 284 -30.44 -23.06 -56.81
CA ARG A 284 -31.28 -23.51 -57.93
C ARG A 284 -30.43 -24.07 -59.07
#